data_AF-A0A8J3MNV2-F1
#
_entry.id   AF-A0A8J3MNV2-F1
#
_cell.length_a   1.000
_cell.length_b   1.000
_cell.length_c   1.000
_cell.angle_alpha   90.00
_cell.angle_beta   90.00
_cell.angle_gamma   90.00
#
_symmetry.space_group_name_H-M   'P 1'
#
loop_
_entity.id
_entity.type
_entity.pdbx_description
1 polymer ?
#
loop_
_entity_poly.entity_id
_entity_poly.type
_entity_poly.pdbx_seq_one_letter_code
_entity_poly.pdbx_strand_id
1 'polypeptide(L)'
;MGLPAWYVPPSLSRLESWGDLCPDGFYNCGLAHGIPGPLALLALTKSAHISVPGLEEAITRTADWLLEQQVGNEWGIGWPLAVPVNHMGPPPGDLKKCRTAWCYGTPGVARALWLAGEALNCQHYRDIALVAMQSVYRTPLPERRIDSPSFCHGVAGLLQITLRFAHNSQAPFFIEAANTLTKQLLSLYDPDTLLGYRNQEGPETLVDQPGLLDGVAGILLVLLATSTTQEPYWDRLFLLS
;
A
#
# COMPACT_ATOMS: atom_id res chain seq x y z
N MET A 1 4.04 21.72 21.48
CA MET A 1 4.77 20.58 20.86
C MET A 1 4.85 20.86 19.37
N GLY A 2 5.99 20.61 18.73
CA GLY A 2 6.15 20.84 17.29
C GLY A 2 5.43 19.77 16.45
N LEU A 3 5.16 20.10 15.18
CA LEU A 3 4.66 19.15 14.20
C LEU A 3 5.76 18.11 13.86
N PRO A 4 5.40 16.84 13.58
CA PRO A 4 6.33 15.85 13.04
C PRO A 4 7.04 16.34 11.77
N ALA A 5 8.26 15.86 11.52
CA ALA A 5 9.06 16.24 10.37
C ALA A 5 8.47 15.81 9.01
N TRP A 6 7.48 14.91 9.01
CA TRP A 6 6.73 14.49 7.82
C TRP A 6 5.42 15.26 7.60
N TYR A 7 5.26 16.40 8.29
CA TYR A 7 4.21 17.37 7.99
C TYR A 7 4.36 17.91 6.57
N VAL A 8 3.26 17.92 5.81
CA VAL A 8 3.18 18.54 4.50
C VAL A 8 2.38 19.84 4.62
N PRO A 9 3.01 21.03 4.45
CA PRO A 9 2.30 22.30 4.48
C PRO A 9 1.40 22.46 3.26
N PRO A 10 0.32 23.27 3.35
CA PRO A 10 -0.60 23.52 2.24
C PRO A 10 0.09 23.96 0.95
N SER A 11 1.14 24.79 1.07
CA SER A 11 1.92 25.30 -0.06
C SER A 11 2.67 24.23 -0.86
N LEU A 12 2.84 23.03 -0.29
CA LEU A 12 3.46 21.88 -0.95
C LEU A 12 2.43 20.82 -1.40
N SER A 13 1.14 21.06 -1.17
CA SER A 13 0.08 20.21 -1.72
C SER A 13 0.05 20.36 -3.25
N ARG A 14 0.24 19.24 -3.95
CA ARG A 14 0.19 19.22 -5.43
C ARG A 14 -1.22 19.06 -6.00
N LEU A 15 -2.20 18.77 -5.14
CA LEU A 15 -3.60 18.57 -5.53
C LEU A 15 -4.45 19.65 -4.87
N GLU A 16 -5.15 20.45 -5.68
CA GLU A 16 -6.03 21.52 -5.20
C GLU A 16 -7.09 20.98 -4.23
N SER A 17 -7.66 19.81 -4.52
CA SER A 17 -8.66 19.15 -3.66
C SER A 17 -8.14 18.80 -2.26
N TRP A 18 -6.83 18.64 -2.09
CA TRP A 18 -6.24 18.40 -0.76
C TRP A 18 -6.08 19.69 0.03
N GLY A 19 -5.94 20.85 -0.63
CA GLY A 19 -5.91 22.15 0.04
C GLY A 19 -7.22 22.45 0.76
N ASP A 20 -8.35 22.17 0.11
CA ASP A 20 -9.67 22.35 0.71
C ASP A 20 -9.93 21.36 1.86
N LEU A 21 -9.48 20.11 1.72
CA LEU A 21 -9.65 19.07 2.73
C LEU A 21 -8.69 19.22 3.93
N CYS A 22 -7.54 19.85 3.70
CA CYS A 22 -6.45 19.98 4.66
C CYS A 22 -5.89 21.42 4.67
N PRO A 23 -6.67 22.42 5.11
CA PRO A 23 -6.30 23.83 5.02
C PRO A 23 -5.04 24.18 5.84
N ASP A 24 -4.78 23.43 6.91
CA ASP A 24 -3.59 23.58 7.76
C ASP A 24 -2.44 22.63 7.36
N GLY A 25 -2.61 21.88 6.27
CA GLY A 25 -1.70 20.84 5.82
C GLY A 25 -2.05 19.47 6.40
N PHE A 26 -1.21 18.47 6.12
CA PHE A 26 -1.55 17.07 6.40
C PHE A 26 -0.32 16.19 6.62
N TYR A 27 -0.59 14.97 7.12
CA TYR A 27 0.36 13.86 7.15
C TYR A 27 -0.07 12.82 6.11
N ASN A 28 0.82 12.50 5.17
CA ASN A 28 0.52 11.55 4.10
C ASN A 28 0.62 10.10 4.60
N CYS A 29 -0.40 9.30 4.32
CA CYS A 29 -0.51 7.90 4.76
C CYS A 29 -0.32 6.88 3.61
N GLY A 30 0.04 7.33 2.41
CA GLY A 30 0.38 6.44 1.30
C GLY A 30 1.79 5.88 1.43
N LEU A 31 2.00 4.63 1.03
CA LEU A 31 3.34 4.03 1.02
C LEU A 31 4.29 4.74 0.04
N ALA A 32 3.78 5.17 -1.11
CA ALA A 32 4.60 5.81 -2.14
C ALA A 32 4.98 7.27 -1.82
N HIS A 33 4.17 7.95 -0.99
CA HIS A 33 4.26 9.41 -0.83
C HIS A 33 4.21 9.90 0.62
N GLY A 34 4.12 8.98 1.58
CA GLY A 34 3.89 9.28 2.98
C GLY A 34 4.73 8.44 3.92
N ILE A 35 4.46 8.59 5.22
CA ILE A 35 5.29 8.02 6.28
C ILE A 35 5.42 6.48 6.30
N PRO A 36 4.48 5.67 5.73
CA PRO A 36 4.72 4.24 5.61
C PRO A 36 5.94 3.88 4.75
N GLY A 37 6.29 4.71 3.75
CA GLY A 37 7.48 4.49 2.92
C GLY A 37 8.77 4.55 3.73
N PRO A 38 9.06 5.68 4.40
CA PRO A 38 10.16 5.77 5.35
C PRO A 38 10.13 4.69 6.43
N LEU A 39 8.97 4.34 7.00
CA LEU A 39 8.87 3.23 7.96
C LEU A 39 9.37 1.91 7.35
N ALA A 40 8.89 1.54 6.16
CA ALA A 40 9.32 0.33 5.48
C ALA A 40 10.83 0.34 5.21
N LEU A 41 11.39 1.45 4.73
CA LEU A 41 12.83 1.60 4.50
C LEU A 41 13.65 1.44 5.79
N LEU A 42 13.24 2.09 6.88
CA LEU A 42 13.93 2.00 8.18
C LEU A 42 13.88 0.56 8.73
N ALA A 43 12.73 -0.10 8.63
CA ALA A 43 12.57 -1.49 9.02
C ALA A 43 13.47 -2.43 8.19
N LEU A 44 13.51 -2.27 6.87
CA LEU A 44 14.39 -3.03 5.99
C LEU A 44 15.88 -2.78 6.29
N THR A 45 16.24 -1.53 6.59
CA THR A 45 17.60 -1.15 7.02
C THR A 45 18.00 -1.90 8.30
N LYS A 46 17.10 -1.95 9.29
CA LYS A 46 17.31 -2.70 10.53
C LYS A 46 17.43 -4.21 10.29
N SER A 47 16.57 -4.77 9.44
CA SER A 47 16.61 -6.20 9.06
C SER A 47 17.88 -6.56 8.29
N ALA A 48 18.48 -5.61 7.56
CA ALA A 48 19.79 -5.74 6.94
C ALA A 48 20.97 -5.57 7.92
N HIS A 49 20.69 -5.53 9.24
CA HIS A 49 21.66 -5.35 10.32
C HIS A 49 22.45 -4.03 10.26
N ILE A 50 21.91 -3.01 9.58
CA ILE A 50 22.46 -1.66 9.59
C ILE A 50 21.89 -0.92 10.81
N SER A 51 22.76 -0.29 11.59
CA SER A 51 22.38 0.47 12.79
C SER A 51 22.81 1.92 12.66
N VAL A 52 21.88 2.83 12.97
CA VAL A 52 22.13 4.27 13.13
C VAL A 52 21.47 4.75 14.43
N PRO A 53 22.01 5.78 15.09
CA PRO A 53 21.39 6.32 16.31
C PRO A 53 19.92 6.69 16.08
N GLY A 54 19.03 6.21 16.97
CA GLY A 54 17.60 6.49 16.91
C GLY A 54 16.80 5.67 15.89
N LEU A 55 17.40 4.69 15.20
CA LEU A 55 16.69 3.88 14.20
C LEU A 55 15.46 3.16 14.77
N GLU A 56 15.62 2.43 15.88
CA GLU A 56 14.51 1.70 16.50
C GLU A 56 13.44 2.66 17.03
N GLU A 57 13.84 3.77 17.65
CA GLU A 57 12.90 4.80 18.12
C GLU A 57 12.09 5.41 16.95
N ALA A 58 12.73 5.66 15.81
CA ALA A 58 12.06 6.16 14.62
C ALA A 58 11.06 5.14 14.07
N ILE A 59 11.42 3.85 14.01
CA ILE A 59 10.52 2.77 13.59
C ILE A 59 9.32 2.69 14.55
N THR A 60 9.55 2.61 15.85
CA THR A 60 8.49 2.54 16.87
C THR A 60 7.56 3.74 16.78
N ARG A 61 8.09 4.97 16.79
CA ARG A 61 7.29 6.19 16.75
C ARG A 61 6.41 6.28 15.50
N THR A 62 6.94 5.89 14.35
CA THR A 62 6.19 5.97 13.09
C THR A 62 5.16 4.84 12.96
N ALA A 63 5.48 3.64 13.43
CA ALA A 63 4.53 2.53 13.52
C ALA A 63 3.37 2.85 14.47
N ASP A 64 3.68 3.31 15.69
CA ASP A 64 2.67 3.67 16.69
C ASP A 64 1.78 4.81 16.20
N TRP A 65 2.36 5.84 15.57
CA TRP A 65 1.58 6.90 14.95
C TRP A 65 0.61 6.36 13.90
N LEU A 66 1.05 5.43 13.03
CA LEU A 66 0.17 4.81 12.05
C LEU A 66 -0.96 4.02 12.73
N LEU A 67 -0.69 3.27 13.80
CA LEU A 67 -1.73 2.57 14.55
C LEU A 67 -2.78 3.53 15.11
N GLU A 68 -2.37 4.70 15.61
CA GLU A 68 -3.29 5.74 16.08
C GLU A 68 -4.17 6.33 14.96
N GLN A 69 -3.70 6.32 13.71
CA GLN A 69 -4.44 6.84 12.55
C GLN A 69 -5.35 5.82 11.88
N GLN A 70 -5.51 4.64 12.46
CA GLN A 70 -6.38 3.59 11.97
C GLN A 70 -7.83 4.08 11.89
N VAL A 71 -8.50 3.76 10.78
CA VAL A 71 -9.93 4.00 10.59
C VAL A 71 -10.68 2.68 10.47
N GLY A 72 -11.82 2.59 11.15
CA GLY A 72 -12.75 1.46 11.04
C GLY A 72 -13.84 1.70 10.00
N ASN A 73 -14.26 0.64 9.33
CA ASN A 73 -15.46 0.57 8.49
C ASN A 73 -16.18 -0.78 8.69
N GLU A 74 -17.24 -1.02 7.93
CA GLU A 74 -18.05 -2.24 8.04
C GLU A 74 -17.31 -3.53 7.65
N TRP A 75 -16.16 -3.44 6.96
CA TRP A 75 -15.32 -4.58 6.55
C TRP A 75 -14.07 -4.77 7.42
N GLY A 76 -13.83 -3.85 8.37
CA GLY A 76 -12.78 -3.90 9.36
C GLY A 76 -11.95 -2.63 9.38
N ILE A 77 -10.63 -2.74 9.21
CA ILE A 77 -9.69 -1.65 9.50
C ILE A 77 -8.96 -1.19 8.23
N GLY A 78 -8.53 0.07 8.23
CA GLY A 78 -7.70 0.63 7.18
C GLY A 78 -7.08 1.96 7.57
N TRP A 79 -6.55 2.66 6.57
CA TRP A 79 -5.94 3.98 6.74
C TRP A 79 -6.49 4.98 5.73
N PRO A 80 -6.63 6.25 6.11
CA PRO A 80 -7.02 7.30 5.19
C PRO A 80 -5.90 7.59 4.19
N LEU A 81 -6.19 8.39 3.16
CA LEU A 81 -5.18 8.95 2.25
C LEU A 81 -4.18 9.85 3.01
N ALA A 82 -4.70 10.62 3.96
CA ALA A 82 -3.94 11.54 4.80
C ALA A 82 -4.70 11.88 6.07
N VAL A 83 -3.97 12.41 7.05
CA VAL A 83 -4.52 12.97 8.29
C VAL A 83 -4.32 14.49 8.28
N PRO A 84 -5.40 15.29 8.26
CA PRO A 84 -5.27 16.74 8.30
C PRO A 84 -4.72 17.23 9.65
N VAL A 85 -3.91 18.28 9.62
CA VAL A 85 -3.42 18.95 10.82
C VAL A 85 -4.56 19.68 11.53
N ASN A 86 -4.52 19.72 12.86
CA ASN A 86 -5.54 20.35 13.73
C ASN A 86 -6.97 19.82 13.56
N HIS A 87 -7.17 18.70 12.86
CA HIS A 87 -8.48 18.11 12.69
C HIS A 87 -8.83 17.26 13.91
N MET A 88 -9.97 17.57 14.53
CA MET A 88 -10.50 16.80 15.65
C MET A 88 -11.51 15.78 15.14
N GLY A 89 -11.30 14.52 15.53
CA GLY A 89 -12.16 13.42 15.13
C GLY A 89 -11.73 12.76 13.81
N PRO A 90 -12.59 11.93 13.21
CA PRO A 90 -12.20 11.14 12.05
C PRO A 90 -11.99 12.02 10.81
N PRO A 91 -11.07 11.66 9.90
CA PRO A 91 -10.77 12.48 8.73
C PRO A 91 -12.00 12.68 7.83
N PRO A 92 -12.04 13.77 7.04
CA PRO A 92 -13.07 14.01 6.04
C PRO A 92 -13.39 12.77 5.20
N GLY A 93 -14.67 12.58 4.86
CA GLY A 93 -15.15 11.37 4.19
C GLY A 93 -14.40 11.02 2.90
N ASP A 94 -13.94 12.02 2.15
CA ASP A 94 -13.19 11.79 0.92
C ASP A 94 -11.75 11.31 1.15
N LEU A 95 -11.12 11.70 2.27
CA LEU A 95 -9.83 11.12 2.69
C LEU A 95 -9.98 9.67 3.18
N LYS A 96 -11.17 9.26 3.62
CA LYS A 96 -11.47 7.86 3.99
C LYS A 96 -11.70 6.95 2.78
N LYS A 97 -12.12 7.50 1.63
CA LYS A 97 -12.38 6.74 0.40
C LYS A 97 -11.06 6.41 -0.31
N CYS A 98 -10.23 5.62 0.35
CA CYS A 98 -8.93 5.22 -0.16
C CYS A 98 -9.04 3.96 -1.03
N ARG A 99 -8.26 3.89 -2.12
CA ARG A 99 -8.13 2.67 -2.91
C ARG A 99 -7.43 1.59 -2.08
N THR A 100 -7.60 0.32 -2.44
CA THR A 100 -6.82 -0.78 -1.86
C THR A 100 -5.54 -1.02 -2.68
N ALA A 101 -4.72 0.02 -2.81
CA ALA A 101 -3.56 0.06 -3.69
C ALA A 101 -2.22 -0.05 -2.94
N TRP A 102 -1.14 -0.26 -3.69
CA TRP A 102 0.22 -0.15 -3.17
C TRP A 102 0.55 1.29 -2.78
N CYS A 103 0.30 2.26 -3.68
CA CYS A 103 0.72 3.65 -3.45
C CYS A 103 -0.04 4.34 -2.31
N TYR A 104 -1.34 4.07 -2.20
CA TYR A 104 -2.23 4.59 -1.17
C TYR A 104 -3.20 3.52 -0.69
N GLY A 105 -3.39 3.46 0.63
CA GLY A 105 -4.38 2.63 1.27
C GLY A 105 -3.80 1.47 2.08
N THR A 106 -4.72 0.65 2.58
CA THR A 106 -4.44 -0.39 3.56
C THR A 106 -3.30 -1.34 3.16
N PRO A 107 -3.17 -1.83 1.91
CA PRO A 107 -2.12 -2.80 1.57
C PRO A 107 -0.71 -2.26 1.79
N GLY A 108 -0.42 -1.05 1.34
CA GLY A 108 0.89 -0.43 1.50
C GLY A 108 1.24 -0.17 2.97
N VAL A 109 0.28 0.34 3.75
CA VAL A 109 0.47 0.59 5.19
C VAL A 109 0.65 -0.71 5.96
N ALA A 110 -0.17 -1.72 5.68
CA ALA A 110 -0.07 -3.03 6.30
C ALA A 110 1.30 -3.67 6.03
N ARG A 111 1.84 -3.53 4.81
CA ARG A 111 3.18 -4.04 4.52
C ARG A 111 4.27 -3.31 5.33
N ALA A 112 4.20 -2.00 5.44
CA ALA A 112 5.15 -1.23 6.24
C ALA A 112 5.12 -1.66 7.73
N LEU A 113 3.92 -1.84 8.30
CA LEU A 113 3.73 -2.34 9.67
C LEU A 113 4.24 -3.77 9.85
N TRP A 114 4.01 -4.65 8.86
CA TRP A 114 4.57 -6.01 8.89
C TRP A 114 6.10 -5.98 8.96
N LEU A 115 6.74 -5.20 8.09
CA LEU A 115 8.20 -5.06 8.05
C LEU A 115 8.74 -4.49 9.37
N ALA A 116 8.07 -3.49 9.93
CA ALA A 116 8.42 -2.94 11.24
C ALA A 116 8.29 -3.99 12.37
N GLY A 117 7.23 -4.80 12.33
CA GLY A 117 7.02 -5.91 13.25
C GLY A 117 8.12 -6.96 13.18
N GLU A 118 8.59 -7.32 11.98
CA GLU A 118 9.73 -8.21 11.80
C GLU A 118 11.03 -7.58 12.33
N ALA A 119 11.32 -6.34 11.93
CA ALA A 119 12.57 -5.64 12.29
C ALA A 119 12.75 -5.43 13.80
N LEU A 120 11.65 -5.21 14.52
CA LEU A 120 11.62 -4.99 15.97
C LEU A 120 11.20 -6.23 16.78
N ASN A 121 10.90 -7.35 16.12
CA ASN A 121 10.27 -8.53 16.73
C ASN A 121 8.99 -8.17 17.54
N CYS A 122 8.19 -7.24 17.02
CA CYS A 122 6.96 -6.76 17.64
C CYS A 122 5.75 -7.51 17.07
N GLN A 123 5.20 -8.45 17.85
CA GLN A 123 4.04 -9.25 17.44
C GLN A 123 2.80 -8.39 17.16
N HIS A 124 2.58 -7.34 17.96
CA HIS A 124 1.41 -6.47 17.82
C HIS A 124 1.33 -5.84 16.42
N TYR A 125 2.45 -5.35 15.88
CA TYR A 125 2.49 -4.76 14.54
C TYR A 125 2.17 -5.79 13.44
N ARG A 126 2.68 -7.02 13.58
CA ARG A 126 2.40 -8.12 12.64
C ARG A 126 0.93 -8.52 12.68
N ASP A 127 0.34 -8.62 13.86
CA ASP A 127 -1.08 -8.97 14.03
C ASP A 127 -1.99 -7.92 13.39
N ILE A 128 -1.73 -6.63 13.63
CA ILE A 128 -2.50 -5.55 13.00
C ILE A 128 -2.33 -5.57 11.48
N ALA A 129 -1.13 -5.79 10.97
CA ALA A 129 -0.89 -5.91 9.53
C ALA A 129 -1.69 -7.05 8.89
N LEU A 130 -1.78 -8.21 9.55
CA LEU A 130 -2.58 -9.35 9.10
C LEU A 130 -4.08 -9.01 9.09
N VAL A 131 -4.59 -8.44 10.18
CA VAL A 131 -6.00 -8.03 10.30
C VAL A 131 -6.35 -7.01 9.21
N ALA A 132 -5.46 -6.04 8.95
CA ALA A 132 -5.65 -5.03 7.93
C ALA A 132 -5.72 -5.64 6.52
N MET A 133 -4.83 -6.56 6.18
CA MET A 133 -4.90 -7.26 4.90
C MET A 133 -6.14 -8.14 4.79
N GLN A 134 -6.58 -8.78 5.88
CA GLN A 134 -7.86 -9.50 5.88
C GLN A 134 -9.05 -8.56 5.62
N SER A 135 -9.04 -7.35 6.18
CA SER A 135 -10.07 -6.34 5.90
C SER A 135 -10.16 -5.97 4.43
N VAL A 136 -9.03 -5.88 3.71
CA VAL A 136 -9.02 -5.63 2.25
C VAL A 136 -9.84 -6.67 1.48
N TYR A 137 -9.78 -7.96 1.88
CA TYR A 137 -10.53 -9.01 1.21
C TYR A 137 -11.96 -9.17 1.71
N ARG A 138 -12.29 -8.64 2.89
CA ARG A 138 -13.68 -8.48 3.35
C ARG A 138 -14.39 -7.34 2.61
N THR A 139 -13.65 -6.32 2.16
CA THR A 139 -14.18 -5.26 1.31
C THR A 139 -14.67 -5.84 -0.03
N PRO A 140 -15.91 -5.53 -0.47
CA PRO A 140 -16.45 -5.94 -1.77
C PRO A 140 -15.59 -5.43 -2.91
N LEU A 141 -15.53 -6.20 -4.01
CA LEU A 141 -14.69 -5.85 -5.18
C LEU A 141 -14.91 -4.42 -5.70
N PRO A 142 -16.16 -3.92 -5.89
CA PRO A 142 -16.37 -2.54 -6.36
C PRO A 142 -15.84 -1.47 -5.39
N GLU A 143 -15.84 -1.76 -4.08
CA GLU A 143 -15.37 -0.85 -3.04
C GLU A 143 -13.83 -0.88 -2.89
N ARG A 144 -13.15 -1.86 -3.49
CA ARG A 144 -11.67 -1.94 -3.49
C ARG A 144 -11.02 -0.91 -4.41
N ARG A 145 -11.73 -0.49 -5.48
CA ARG A 145 -11.32 0.57 -6.43
C ARG A 145 -9.95 0.31 -7.08
N ILE A 146 -9.74 -0.91 -7.57
CA ILE A 146 -8.48 -1.38 -8.18
C ILE A 146 -8.74 -2.14 -9.49
N ASP A 147 -9.54 -1.56 -10.38
CA ASP A 147 -9.94 -2.22 -11.63
C ASP A 147 -8.85 -2.17 -12.72
N SER A 148 -7.87 -1.28 -12.58
CA SER A 148 -6.67 -1.26 -13.45
C SER A 148 -5.80 -2.49 -13.20
N PRO A 149 -5.17 -3.08 -14.24
CA PRO A 149 -4.21 -4.18 -14.06
C PRO A 149 -2.88 -3.73 -13.45
N SER A 150 -2.59 -2.42 -13.39
CA SER A 150 -1.28 -1.85 -13.03
C SER A 150 -0.74 -2.24 -11.64
N PHE A 151 0.56 -2.01 -11.43
CA PHE A 151 1.20 -2.22 -10.14
C PHE A 151 0.87 -1.09 -9.15
N CYS A 152 0.98 0.17 -9.58
CA CYS A 152 0.87 1.34 -8.70
C CYS A 152 -0.41 1.35 -7.85
N HIS A 153 -1.54 1.13 -8.52
CA HIS A 153 -2.87 1.25 -7.95
C HIS A 153 -3.89 0.30 -8.57
N GLY A 154 -3.41 -0.89 -8.95
CA GLY A 154 -4.21 -1.91 -9.61
C GLY A 154 -4.05 -3.30 -9.00
N VAL A 155 -4.64 -4.27 -9.71
CA VAL A 155 -4.69 -5.69 -9.29
C VAL A 155 -3.29 -6.27 -9.10
N ALA A 156 -2.33 -5.96 -9.96
CA ALA A 156 -0.98 -6.51 -9.86
C ALA A 156 -0.25 -6.06 -8.58
N GLY A 157 -0.41 -4.81 -8.17
CA GLY A 157 0.19 -4.30 -6.93
C GLY A 157 -0.39 -4.97 -5.69
N LEU A 158 -1.72 -5.08 -5.63
CA LEU A 158 -2.36 -5.79 -4.53
C LEU A 158 -1.92 -7.26 -4.50
N LEU A 159 -1.88 -7.93 -5.65
CA LEU A 159 -1.43 -9.31 -5.78
C LEU A 159 0.00 -9.49 -5.25
N GLN A 160 0.95 -8.62 -5.63
CA GLN A 160 2.32 -8.73 -5.13
C GLN A 160 2.41 -8.61 -3.60
N ILE A 161 1.67 -7.68 -3.01
CA ILE A 161 1.60 -7.55 -1.55
C ILE A 161 0.98 -8.81 -0.93
N THR A 162 -0.07 -9.35 -1.55
CA THR A 162 -0.74 -10.59 -1.11
C THR A 162 0.23 -11.77 -1.09
N LEU A 163 1.05 -11.92 -2.13
CA LEU A 163 2.06 -12.97 -2.22
C LEU A 163 3.06 -12.85 -1.07
N ARG A 164 3.47 -11.64 -0.70
CA ARG A 164 4.34 -11.43 0.46
C ARG A 164 3.67 -11.83 1.77
N PHE A 165 2.40 -11.48 1.98
CA PHE A 165 1.66 -11.95 3.16
C PHE A 165 1.44 -13.46 3.17
N ALA A 166 1.14 -14.08 2.03
CA ALA A 166 1.01 -15.52 1.89
C ALA A 166 2.33 -16.23 2.24
N HIS A 167 3.45 -15.75 1.70
CA HIS A 167 4.78 -16.28 1.98
C HIS A 167 5.18 -16.10 3.44
N ASN A 168 4.96 -14.91 4.02
CA ASN A 168 5.42 -14.63 5.38
C ASN A 168 4.54 -15.28 6.47
N SER A 169 3.23 -15.39 6.25
CA SER A 169 2.31 -15.95 7.25
C SER A 169 1.98 -17.44 7.05
N GLN A 170 2.19 -17.97 5.84
CA GLN A 170 1.73 -19.30 5.43
C GLN A 170 0.23 -19.55 5.66
N ALA A 171 -0.57 -18.49 5.80
CA ALA A 171 -1.99 -18.61 6.06
C ALA A 171 -2.73 -18.98 4.75
N PRO A 172 -3.54 -20.07 4.74
CA PRO A 172 -4.29 -20.51 3.56
C PRO A 172 -5.14 -19.41 2.92
N PHE A 173 -5.71 -18.54 3.76
CA PHE A 173 -6.49 -17.39 3.34
C PHE A 173 -5.76 -16.48 2.33
N PHE A 174 -4.49 -16.15 2.56
CA PHE A 174 -3.74 -15.27 1.64
C PHE A 174 -3.32 -16.01 0.37
N ILE A 175 -3.12 -17.32 0.43
CA ILE A 175 -2.86 -18.16 -0.75
C ILE A 175 -4.10 -18.15 -1.66
N GLU A 176 -5.29 -18.36 -1.10
CA GLU A 176 -6.56 -18.29 -1.84
C GLU A 176 -6.83 -16.90 -2.42
N ALA A 177 -6.54 -15.85 -1.66
CA ALA A 177 -6.65 -14.47 -2.12
C ALA A 177 -5.70 -14.19 -3.30
N ALA A 178 -4.44 -14.64 -3.23
CA ALA A 178 -3.47 -14.50 -4.31
C ALA A 178 -3.93 -15.26 -5.57
N ASN A 179 -4.47 -16.47 -5.42
CA ASN A 179 -5.03 -17.24 -6.55
C ASN A 179 -6.20 -16.50 -7.21
N THR A 180 -7.07 -15.87 -6.42
CA THR A 180 -8.21 -15.10 -6.93
C THR A 180 -7.74 -13.87 -7.70
N LEU A 181 -6.80 -13.10 -7.14
CA LEU A 181 -6.23 -11.92 -7.80
C LEU A 181 -5.45 -12.29 -9.06
N THR A 182 -4.77 -13.44 -9.08
CA THR A 182 -4.08 -13.95 -10.27
C THR A 182 -5.08 -14.21 -11.40
N LYS A 183 -6.21 -14.87 -11.10
CA LYS A 183 -7.29 -15.08 -12.08
C LYS A 183 -7.89 -13.77 -12.57
N GLN A 184 -8.10 -12.80 -11.68
CA GLN A 184 -8.58 -11.47 -12.04
C GLN A 184 -7.58 -10.78 -12.99
N LEU A 185 -6.28 -10.79 -12.66
CA LEU A 185 -5.25 -10.18 -13.50
C LEU A 185 -5.14 -10.86 -14.87
N LEU A 186 -5.26 -12.19 -14.95
CA LEU A 186 -5.32 -12.91 -16.22
C LEU A 186 -6.57 -12.56 -17.03
N SER A 187 -7.71 -12.31 -16.39
CA SER A 187 -8.95 -11.93 -17.09
C SER A 187 -8.92 -10.51 -17.69
N LEU A 188 -7.97 -9.67 -17.26
CA LEU A 188 -7.75 -8.32 -17.80
C LEU A 188 -6.85 -8.34 -19.05
N TYR A 189 -6.35 -9.50 -19.47
CA TYR A 189 -5.59 -9.64 -20.71
C TYR A 189 -6.49 -9.50 -21.93
N ASP A 190 -6.08 -8.68 -22.88
CA ASP A 190 -6.79 -8.38 -24.11
C ASP A 190 -5.84 -8.58 -25.31
N PRO A 191 -5.91 -9.72 -26.03
CA PRO A 191 -5.00 -10.04 -27.13
C PRO A 191 -5.12 -9.09 -28.33
N ASP A 192 -6.19 -8.30 -28.41
CA ASP A 192 -6.40 -7.33 -29.48
C ASP A 192 -5.70 -5.98 -29.22
N THR A 193 -5.01 -5.85 -28.08
CA THR A 193 -4.24 -4.65 -27.70
C THR A 193 -2.76 -4.79 -28.00
N LEU A 194 -2.05 -3.67 -28.09
CA LEU A 194 -0.63 -3.66 -28.47
C LEU A 194 0.24 -4.44 -27.49
N LEU A 195 -0.04 -4.33 -26.19
CA LEU A 195 0.77 -4.92 -25.13
C LEU A 195 0.03 -6.03 -24.35
N GLY A 196 -1.21 -6.36 -24.72
CA GLY A 196 -2.04 -7.34 -24.01
C GLY A 196 -2.71 -6.82 -22.74
N TYR A 197 -2.27 -5.68 -22.21
CA TYR A 197 -2.82 -5.04 -21.03
C TYR A 197 -2.88 -3.53 -21.23
N ARG A 198 -3.98 -2.92 -20.80
CA ARG A 198 -4.16 -1.46 -20.83
C ARG A 198 -4.35 -0.92 -19.42
N ASN A 199 -3.61 0.13 -19.09
CA ASN A 199 -3.78 0.88 -17.85
C ASN A 199 -4.97 1.83 -17.96
N GLN A 200 -5.71 2.00 -16.87
CA GLN A 200 -6.79 2.97 -16.78
C GLN A 200 -6.29 4.29 -16.19
N GLU A 201 -6.12 5.32 -17.03
CA GLU A 201 -5.64 6.66 -16.63
C GLU A 201 -6.78 7.65 -16.37
N GLY A 202 -8.02 7.27 -16.69
CA GLY A 202 -9.23 8.03 -16.45
C GLY A 202 -10.47 7.14 -16.60
N PRO A 203 -11.68 7.66 -16.35
CA PRO A 203 -12.91 6.86 -16.43
C PRO A 203 -13.07 6.10 -17.74
N GLU A 204 -12.65 6.70 -18.86
CA GLU A 204 -12.80 6.14 -20.21
C GLU A 204 -11.45 6.04 -20.96
N THR A 205 -10.34 6.29 -20.28
CA THR A 205 -9.01 6.34 -20.91
C THR A 205 -8.22 5.08 -20.59
N LEU A 206 -8.10 4.20 -21.59
CA LEU A 206 -7.27 3.01 -21.55
C LEU A 206 -6.01 3.21 -22.39
N VAL A 207 -4.83 2.99 -21.79
CA VAL A 207 -3.54 3.27 -22.42
C VAL A 207 -2.63 2.05 -22.35
N ASP A 208 -2.05 1.67 -23.48
CA ASP A 208 -0.95 0.70 -23.53
C ASP A 208 0.31 1.32 -22.92
N GLN A 209 0.63 0.93 -21.70
CA GLN A 209 1.82 1.40 -20.98
C GLN A 209 2.87 0.28 -20.94
N PRO A 210 4.10 0.50 -21.43
CA PRO A 210 5.17 -0.51 -21.37
C PRO A 210 5.89 -0.56 -20.02
N GLY A 211 5.70 0.47 -19.18
CA GLY A 211 6.51 0.72 -17.99
C GLY A 211 6.31 -0.26 -16.83
N LEU A 212 7.16 -0.12 -15.82
CA LEU A 212 7.15 -0.97 -14.62
C LEU A 212 5.98 -0.63 -13.67
N LEU A 213 5.72 0.66 -13.42
CA LEU A 213 4.80 1.09 -12.36
C LEU A 213 3.33 1.02 -12.81
N ASP A 214 3.04 1.52 -14.01
CA ASP A 214 1.68 1.61 -14.54
C ASP A 214 1.45 0.68 -15.76
N GLY A 215 2.45 -0.10 -16.16
CA GLY A 215 2.45 -0.81 -17.42
C GLY A 215 2.65 -2.32 -17.35
N VAL A 216 2.70 -2.92 -18.54
CA VAL A 216 2.77 -4.38 -18.75
C VAL A 216 4.01 -5.01 -18.12
N ALA A 217 5.15 -4.31 -18.08
CA ALA A 217 6.37 -4.88 -17.48
C ALA A 217 6.16 -5.22 -15.99
N GLY A 218 5.49 -4.35 -15.24
CA GLY A 218 5.13 -4.64 -13.84
C GLY A 218 4.16 -5.80 -13.72
N ILE A 219 3.13 -5.83 -14.57
CA ILE A 219 2.12 -6.89 -14.60
C ILE A 219 2.77 -8.26 -14.84
N LEU A 220 3.65 -8.36 -15.83
CA LEU A 220 4.34 -9.60 -16.17
C LEU A 220 5.30 -10.06 -15.07
N LEU A 221 5.97 -9.13 -14.39
CA LEU A 221 6.82 -9.46 -13.24
C LEU A 221 6.02 -10.05 -12.08
N VAL A 222 4.79 -9.56 -11.84
CA VAL A 222 3.89 -10.14 -10.84
C VAL A 222 3.40 -11.53 -11.27
N LEU A 223 2.98 -11.70 -12.53
CA LEU A 223 2.59 -13.02 -13.06
C LEU A 223 3.76 -14.03 -13.05
N LEU A 224 4.98 -13.56 -13.24
CA LEU A 224 6.16 -14.40 -13.06
C LEU A 224 6.28 -14.80 -11.58
N ALA A 225 6.17 -13.84 -10.64
CA ALA A 225 6.23 -14.13 -9.21
C ALA A 225 5.14 -15.11 -8.72
N THR A 226 3.98 -15.18 -9.36
CA THR A 226 2.94 -16.18 -9.03
C THR A 226 3.24 -17.58 -9.58
N SER A 227 4.08 -17.70 -10.60
CA SER A 227 4.33 -18.94 -11.35
C SER A 227 5.63 -19.65 -10.98
N THR A 228 6.41 -19.08 -10.06
CA THR A 228 7.67 -19.67 -9.57
C THR A 228 7.77 -19.58 -8.05
N THR A 229 8.62 -20.43 -7.47
CA THR A 229 9.03 -20.34 -6.06
C THR A 229 10.22 -19.39 -5.85
N GLN A 230 10.78 -18.84 -6.93
CA GLN A 230 11.88 -17.89 -6.84
C GLN A 230 11.41 -16.57 -6.22
N GLU A 231 12.16 -16.10 -5.23
CA GLU A 231 11.85 -14.84 -4.54
C GLU A 231 11.96 -13.64 -5.49
N PRO A 232 10.93 -12.77 -5.57
CA PRO A 232 10.92 -11.63 -6.49
C PRO A 232 11.71 -10.44 -5.93
N TYR A 233 13.05 -10.48 -5.99
CA TYR A 233 13.92 -9.41 -5.48
C TYR A 233 13.68 -8.02 -6.08
N TRP A 234 13.05 -7.94 -7.26
CA TRP A 234 12.71 -6.66 -7.89
C TRP A 234 11.72 -5.85 -7.06
N ASP A 235 10.91 -6.50 -6.20
CA ASP A 235 9.87 -5.82 -5.44
C ASP A 235 10.40 -4.99 -4.26
N ARG A 236 11.71 -5.06 -4.00
CA ARG A 236 12.45 -4.13 -3.14
C ARG A 236 12.36 -2.68 -3.61
N LEU A 237 12.26 -2.47 -4.92
CA LEU A 237 12.03 -1.15 -5.52
C LEU A 237 10.71 -0.52 -5.02
N PHE A 238 9.78 -1.36 -4.56
CA PHE A 238 8.46 -0.98 -4.06
C PHE A 238 8.36 -1.04 -2.53
N LEU A 239 9.51 -1.19 -1.84
CA LEU A 239 9.61 -1.32 -0.38
C LEU A 239 8.78 -2.49 0.17
N LEU A 240 8.74 -3.60 -0.58
CA LEU A 240 8.01 -4.81 -0.18
C LEU A 240 8.91 -5.90 0.40
N SER A 241 10.23 -5.89 0.24
CA SER A 241 11.18 -6.90 0.78
C SER A 241 12.62 -6.40 0.89
#